data_AF-A0AAW2ZPB6-F1
#
_entry.id   AF-A0AAW2ZPB6-F1
#
_cell.length_a   1.000
_cell.length_b   1.000
_cell.length_c   1.000
_cell.angle_alpha   90.00
_cell.angle_beta   90.00
_cell.angle_gamma   90.00
#
_symmetry.space_group_name_H-M   'P 1'
#
loop_
_entity.id
_entity.type
_entity.pdbx_description
1 polymer ?
#
loop_
_entity_poly.entity_id
_entity_poly.type
_entity_poly.pdbx_seq_one_letter_code
_entity_poly.pdbx_strand_id
1 'polypeptide(L)'
;MKTLSLVVLLALAITTAFAVKGGIQLEQGQFSYLVYIMVDPGTSTTYACSGGIISRRYVISAGHCSFGGRFQVIVNRVSVRGYRLTDLVDVVKVTRPNNFGQNNLFNYNDVAIWELAKDVPESPGFVQYLSIGLNPPPVDSRIIIAGFGQLAGPTNTPNAHWGVTHVSPDSQCRFSSYRPEVAFCSVDPEIYACPGDSGTPIVVKPRNSERYVQVGVNSFGYDGPCGTKQPDSVVGKVSSMIGFIRDNTPLAPPTFVQIDYNDLVFPETQPPAPTTTPAPTEYDTRGCWTCPPNFTHWFRQGLSEAPGGDKCACVPVAAAPTTTLPPAPTTTSAPTDYDTRGCWTCPPNYIHWFQRLSESPDGDRCSCVPIGTPTTTPAPTTPTGCKSGWTRHEGYCYRLYTNSLTFNQANDFCRSQGATLASIVTWQMNSWVKGFVSDTVAEFWIGGSRAGQGSPFLWNDRRNWGYSNFASNPPAWANYVSFMNNVPGAEPGKWRAIGQDYLKPFLCHSRSA
;
A
#
# COMPACT_ATOMS: atom_id res chain seq x y z
N MET A 1 -14.04 42.40 -53.68
CA MET A 1 -14.38 41.73 -52.40
C MET A 1 -13.30 40.70 -52.11
N LYS A 2 -12.40 40.98 -51.17
CA LYS A 2 -11.37 40.04 -50.71
C LYS A 2 -11.94 39.31 -49.49
N THR A 3 -12.22 38.02 -49.62
CA THR A 3 -12.61 37.15 -48.50
C THR A 3 -11.36 36.82 -47.67
N LEU A 4 -11.31 37.35 -46.45
CA LEU A 4 -10.37 36.91 -45.42
C LEU A 4 -10.78 35.51 -44.96
N SER A 5 -9.93 34.51 -45.19
CA SER A 5 -10.04 33.21 -44.54
C SER A 5 -9.54 33.32 -43.10
N LEU A 6 -10.47 33.24 -42.15
CA LEU A 6 -10.18 33.15 -40.72
C LEU A 6 -9.66 31.73 -40.43
N VAL A 7 -8.36 31.59 -40.19
CA VAL A 7 -7.78 30.34 -39.70
C VAL A 7 -8.13 30.22 -38.22
N VAL A 8 -9.16 29.42 -37.91
CA VAL A 8 -9.46 29.00 -36.53
C VAL A 8 -8.39 27.98 -36.14
N LEU A 9 -7.38 28.44 -35.41
CA LEU A 9 -6.50 27.57 -34.64
C LEU A 9 -7.36 26.87 -33.59
N LEU A 10 -7.74 25.62 -33.85
CA LEU A 10 -8.22 24.72 -32.81
C LEU A 10 -7.04 24.52 -31.84
N ALA A 11 -7.01 25.30 -30.77
CA ALA A 11 -6.27 24.91 -29.58
C ALA A 11 -6.93 23.62 -29.08
N LEU A 12 -6.31 22.47 -29.38
CA LEU A 12 -6.57 21.26 -28.61
C LEU A 12 -6.33 21.64 -27.16
N ALA A 13 -7.40 21.77 -26.38
CA ALA A 13 -7.30 21.88 -24.94
C ALA A 13 -6.60 20.60 -24.48
N ILE A 14 -5.31 20.71 -24.20
CA ILE A 14 -4.57 19.69 -23.47
C ILE A 14 -5.28 19.64 -22.14
N THR A 15 -6.09 18.61 -21.92
CA THR A 15 -6.69 18.34 -20.61
C THR A 15 -5.52 18.08 -19.66
N THR A 16 -5.09 19.13 -18.96
CA THR A 16 -4.17 19.00 -17.83
C THR A 16 -4.92 18.17 -16.81
N ALA A 17 -4.51 16.93 -16.66
CA ALA A 17 -5.08 16.07 -15.65
C ALA A 17 -4.44 16.45 -14.31
N PHE A 18 -5.25 16.48 -13.25
CA PHE A 18 -4.86 16.93 -11.93
C PHE A 18 -5.00 15.75 -10.96
N ALA A 19 -4.03 15.57 -10.07
CA ALA A 19 -4.28 14.95 -8.78
C ALA A 19 -5.00 15.99 -7.93
N VAL A 20 -6.07 15.64 -7.20
CA VAL A 20 -6.88 16.57 -6.37
C VAL A 20 -7.07 17.95 -7.02
N LYS A 21 -8.16 18.14 -7.76
CA LYS A 21 -8.41 19.40 -8.48
C LYS A 21 -8.38 20.59 -7.51
N GLY A 22 -7.76 21.70 -7.94
CA GLY A 22 -7.60 22.92 -7.14
C GLY A 22 -6.67 22.80 -5.93
N GLY A 23 -6.13 21.60 -5.68
CA GLY A 23 -5.11 21.37 -4.68
C GLY A 23 -3.75 21.92 -5.10
N ILE A 24 -2.85 22.00 -4.13
CA ILE A 24 -1.45 22.34 -4.33
C ILE A 24 -0.60 21.07 -4.28
N GLN A 25 0.50 21.06 -5.03
CA GLN A 25 1.42 19.92 -5.06
C GLN A 25 2.03 19.65 -3.67
N LEU A 26 2.14 18.38 -3.28
CA LEU A 26 2.79 17.97 -2.04
C LEU A 26 4.29 18.26 -2.06
N GLU A 27 4.80 18.77 -0.94
CA GLU A 27 6.22 18.77 -0.62
C GLU A 27 6.68 17.43 -0.02
N GLN A 28 7.95 17.10 -0.18
CA GLN A 28 8.49 15.84 0.34
C GLN A 28 8.32 15.77 1.87
N GLY A 29 7.66 14.72 2.35
CA GLY A 29 7.37 14.50 3.77
C GLY A 29 6.09 15.18 4.28
N GLN A 30 5.49 16.07 3.48
CA GLN A 30 4.17 16.65 3.74
C GLN A 30 3.12 15.57 3.43
N PHE A 31 2.52 14.96 4.46
CA PHE A 31 1.65 13.78 4.38
C PHE A 31 2.36 12.45 4.07
N SER A 32 3.38 12.14 4.87
CA SER A 32 4.15 10.88 4.83
C SER A 32 3.35 9.59 5.11
N TYR A 33 2.05 9.68 5.40
CA TYR A 33 1.14 8.53 5.46
C TYR A 33 0.58 8.13 4.08
N LEU A 34 0.64 9.04 3.09
CA LEU A 34 0.01 8.86 1.80
C LEU A 34 0.79 7.83 0.98
N VAL A 35 0.07 6.91 0.35
CA VAL A 35 0.64 5.90 -0.53
C VAL A 35 -0.06 5.83 -1.87
N TYR A 36 0.70 5.43 -2.88
CA TYR A 36 0.19 5.11 -4.21
C TYR A 36 0.06 3.59 -4.34
N ILE A 37 -1.12 3.13 -4.74
CA ILE A 37 -1.44 1.72 -4.94
C ILE A 37 -1.48 1.47 -6.45
N MET A 38 -0.53 0.69 -6.93
CA MET A 38 -0.55 0.15 -8.29
C MET A 38 -1.37 -1.13 -8.32
N VAL A 39 -2.33 -1.16 -9.23
CA VAL A 39 -3.15 -2.33 -9.50
C VAL A 39 -2.80 -2.88 -10.88
N ASP A 40 -2.25 -4.09 -10.89
CA ASP A 40 -2.05 -4.87 -12.10
C ASP A 40 -3.14 -5.94 -12.18
N PRO A 41 -4.19 -5.72 -13.00
CA PRO A 41 -5.27 -6.69 -13.14
C PRO A 41 -4.89 -7.96 -13.92
N GLY A 42 -3.65 -8.07 -14.42
CA GLY A 42 -3.22 -9.14 -15.31
C GLY A 42 -3.64 -8.93 -16.77
N THR A 43 -3.96 -7.69 -17.14
CA THR A 43 -4.26 -7.26 -18.51
C THR A 43 -3.20 -6.26 -18.99
N SER A 44 -3.30 -5.77 -20.22
CA SER A 44 -2.35 -4.79 -20.77
C SER A 44 -2.45 -3.41 -20.13
N THR A 45 -3.36 -3.16 -19.18
CA THR A 45 -3.59 -1.84 -18.58
C THR A 45 -3.59 -1.92 -17.07
N THR A 46 -2.60 -1.30 -16.45
CA THR A 46 -2.57 -1.04 -15.01
C THR A 46 -3.39 0.21 -14.68
N TYR A 47 -3.96 0.25 -13.49
CA TYR A 47 -4.61 1.45 -12.95
C TYR A 47 -4.11 1.72 -11.54
N ALA A 48 -4.51 2.85 -10.97
CA ALA A 48 -3.99 3.31 -9.70
C ALA A 48 -5.08 3.80 -8.75
N CYS A 49 -4.79 3.62 -7.47
CA CYS A 49 -5.51 4.19 -6.35
C CYS A 49 -4.53 4.81 -5.37
N SER A 50 -5.06 5.47 -4.35
CA SER A 50 -4.31 6.01 -3.22
C SER A 50 -4.71 5.30 -1.93
N GLY A 51 -3.94 5.49 -0.86
CA GLY A 51 -4.25 4.91 0.45
C GLY A 51 -3.51 5.62 1.59
N GLY A 52 -3.84 5.23 2.82
CA GLY A 52 -3.19 5.73 4.03
C GLY A 52 -2.56 4.60 4.85
N ILE A 53 -1.31 4.78 5.29
CA ILE A 53 -0.66 3.82 6.19
C ILE A 53 -1.24 3.99 7.59
N ILE A 54 -1.78 2.92 8.15
CA ILE A 54 -2.39 2.90 9.49
C ILE A 54 -1.52 2.15 10.51
N SER A 55 -0.58 1.33 10.04
CA SER A 55 0.49 0.74 10.85
C SER A 55 1.60 0.17 9.98
N ARG A 56 2.62 -0.40 10.62
CA ARG A 56 3.80 -1.01 10.01
C ARG A 56 3.52 -1.98 8.86
N ARG A 57 2.39 -2.67 8.87
CA ARG A 57 2.04 -3.64 7.81
C ARG A 57 0.69 -3.39 7.17
N TYR A 58 -0.02 -2.32 7.51
CA TYR A 58 -1.40 -2.15 7.05
C TYR A 58 -1.62 -0.77 6.46
N VAL A 59 -2.24 -0.78 5.29
CA VAL A 59 -2.78 0.38 4.58
C VAL A 59 -4.29 0.24 4.54
N ILE A 60 -5.00 1.36 4.65
CA ILE A 60 -6.44 1.46 4.36
C ILE A 60 -6.63 2.20 3.04
N SER A 61 -7.51 1.68 2.20
CA SER A 61 -7.88 2.26 0.90
C SER A 61 -9.29 1.78 0.52
N ALA A 62 -9.79 2.16 -0.65
CA ALA A 62 -11.10 1.76 -1.11
C ALA A 62 -11.15 0.26 -1.47
N GLY A 63 -12.31 -0.36 -1.28
CA GLY A 63 -12.53 -1.75 -1.63
C GLY A 63 -12.56 -1.96 -3.14
N HIS A 64 -13.10 -1.02 -3.93
CA HIS A 64 -13.17 -1.16 -5.38
C HIS A 64 -11.79 -1.12 -6.06
N CYS A 65 -10.77 -0.59 -5.38
CA CYS A 65 -9.37 -0.65 -5.83
C CYS A 65 -8.78 -2.08 -5.77
N SER A 66 -9.47 -3.02 -5.13
CA SER A 66 -9.00 -4.39 -4.93
C SER A 66 -9.44 -5.38 -6.02
N PHE A 67 -9.88 -4.88 -7.17
CA PHE A 67 -10.26 -5.72 -8.31
C PHE A 67 -9.10 -5.87 -9.29
N GLY A 68 -8.47 -7.03 -9.29
CA GLY A 68 -7.47 -7.41 -10.31
C GLY A 68 -6.11 -7.78 -9.73
N GLY A 69 -5.61 -8.92 -10.18
CA GLY A 69 -4.23 -9.44 -10.07
C GLY A 69 -3.35 -8.99 -8.89
N ARG A 70 -2.18 -8.43 -9.21
CA ARG A 70 -1.08 -8.11 -8.28
C ARG A 70 -1.19 -6.66 -7.83
N PHE A 71 -0.96 -6.42 -6.55
CA PHE A 71 -0.97 -5.07 -5.99
C PHE A 71 0.37 -4.72 -5.37
N GLN A 72 0.82 -3.50 -5.61
CA GLN A 72 2.05 -2.96 -5.05
C GLN A 72 1.81 -1.54 -4.54
N VAL A 73 2.47 -1.20 -3.45
CA VAL A 73 2.38 0.12 -2.82
C VAL A 73 3.71 0.85 -2.98
N ILE A 74 3.67 2.10 -3.41
CA ILE A 74 4.78 3.04 -3.32
C ILE A 74 4.55 3.93 -2.11
N VAL A 75 5.53 3.94 -1.20
CA VAL A 75 5.49 4.73 0.03
C VAL A 75 6.41 5.95 -0.08
N ASN A 76 6.04 7.05 0.58
CA ASN A 76 6.89 8.22 0.77
C ASN A 76 7.44 8.80 -0.54
N ARG A 77 6.52 9.07 -1.46
CA ARG A 77 6.81 9.71 -2.73
C ARG A 77 5.79 10.78 -2.97
N VAL A 78 6.28 11.97 -3.30
CA VAL A 78 5.43 13.03 -3.88
C VAL A 78 5.28 12.85 -5.38
N SER A 79 6.15 12.07 -6.01
CA SER A 79 6.10 11.74 -7.44
C SER A 79 6.30 10.26 -7.66
N VAL A 80 5.46 9.67 -8.49
CA VAL A 80 5.61 8.30 -8.97
C VAL A 80 6.38 8.25 -10.29
N ARG A 81 6.91 9.38 -10.77
CA ARG A 81 7.85 9.37 -11.89
C ARG A 81 9.23 8.95 -11.41
N GLY A 82 9.81 7.94 -12.05
CA GLY A 82 11.18 7.48 -11.75
C GLY A 82 11.33 6.78 -10.40
N TYR A 83 10.27 6.17 -9.88
CA TYR A 83 10.39 5.28 -8.71
C TYR A 83 11.37 4.14 -9.00
N ARG A 84 12.07 3.70 -7.96
CA ARG A 84 12.98 2.56 -7.98
C ARG A 84 12.22 1.31 -7.59
N LEU A 85 12.64 0.15 -8.09
CA LEU A 85 12.05 -1.14 -7.68
C LEU A 85 12.12 -1.36 -6.15
N THR A 86 13.08 -0.74 -5.46
CA THR A 86 13.20 -0.76 -4.00
C THR A 86 12.11 0.00 -3.25
N ASP A 87 11.39 0.89 -3.95
CA ASP A 87 10.29 1.68 -3.37
C ASP A 87 8.98 0.90 -3.34
N LEU A 88 8.93 -0.26 -4.01
CA LEU A 88 7.76 -1.11 -4.12
C LEU A 88 7.65 -2.05 -2.92
N VAL A 89 6.48 -2.02 -2.30
CA VAL A 89 6.07 -2.97 -1.28
C VAL A 89 4.91 -3.77 -1.83
N ASP A 90 5.12 -5.07 -2.06
CA ASP A 90 4.03 -5.96 -2.49
C ASP A 90 2.94 -6.02 -1.41
N VAL A 91 1.69 -6.19 -1.82
CA VAL A 91 0.57 -6.44 -0.92
C VAL A 91 0.34 -7.94 -0.85
N VAL A 92 0.41 -8.50 0.36
CA VAL A 92 0.20 -9.93 0.60
C VAL A 92 -1.25 -10.28 0.81
N LYS A 93 -2.11 -9.38 1.30
CA LYS A 93 -3.52 -9.69 1.53
C LYS A 93 -4.36 -8.42 1.43
N VAL A 94 -5.51 -8.53 0.76
CA VAL A 94 -6.54 -7.49 0.80
C VAL A 94 -7.79 -8.08 1.43
N THR A 95 -8.27 -7.45 2.49
CA THR A 95 -9.47 -7.87 3.20
C THR A 95 -10.56 -6.84 2.99
N ARG A 96 -11.77 -7.29 2.70
CA ARG A 96 -12.95 -6.47 2.42
C ARG A 96 -14.08 -6.83 3.39
N PRO A 97 -15.01 -5.91 3.70
CA PRO A 97 -16.21 -6.21 4.46
C PRO A 97 -17.06 -7.29 3.76
N ASN A 98 -17.75 -8.13 4.54
CA ASN A 98 -18.53 -9.27 4.03
C ASN A 98 -19.66 -8.86 3.05
N ASN A 99 -20.15 -7.63 3.14
CA ASN A 99 -21.21 -7.08 2.28
C ASN A 99 -20.68 -6.26 1.09
N PHE A 100 -19.36 -6.15 0.93
CA PHE A 100 -18.77 -5.41 -0.17
C PHE A 100 -19.09 -6.08 -1.52
N GLY A 101 -19.66 -5.31 -2.45
CA GLY A 101 -20.01 -5.79 -3.80
C GLY A 101 -21.27 -6.67 -3.88
N GLN A 102 -22.02 -6.85 -2.77
CA GLN A 102 -23.32 -7.51 -2.82
C GLN A 102 -24.36 -6.64 -3.57
N ASN A 103 -25.29 -7.25 -4.29
CA ASN A 103 -26.36 -6.60 -5.06
C ASN A 103 -25.90 -5.62 -6.16
N ASN A 104 -24.71 -5.81 -6.76
CA ASN A 104 -24.09 -4.88 -7.72
C ASN A 104 -23.88 -3.45 -7.20
N LEU A 105 -23.88 -3.27 -5.88
CA LEU A 105 -23.67 -1.98 -5.23
C LEU A 105 -22.27 -2.00 -4.60
N PHE A 106 -21.26 -1.61 -5.37
CA PHE A 106 -19.91 -1.31 -4.88
C PHE A 106 -19.88 -0.15 -3.85
N ASN A 107 -21.05 0.45 -3.58
CA ASN A 107 -21.24 1.71 -2.87
C ASN A 107 -21.48 1.56 -1.36
N TYR A 108 -21.58 0.32 -0.84
CA TYR A 108 -21.73 0.08 0.60
C TYR A 108 -20.40 -0.41 1.17
N ASN A 109 -19.91 0.29 2.18
CA ASN A 109 -18.69 -0.09 2.92
C ASN A 109 -17.48 -0.28 2.00
N ASP A 110 -17.24 0.69 1.13
CA ASP A 110 -16.13 0.69 0.17
C ASP A 110 -14.78 1.03 0.86
N VAL A 111 -14.40 0.16 1.78
CA VAL A 111 -13.16 0.25 2.56
C VAL A 111 -12.51 -1.14 2.55
N ALA A 112 -11.20 -1.19 2.37
CA ALA A 112 -10.43 -2.42 2.45
C ALA A 112 -9.14 -2.23 3.26
N ILE A 113 -8.72 -3.31 3.90
CA ILE A 113 -7.45 -3.42 4.62
C ILE A 113 -6.44 -4.13 3.72
N TRP A 114 -5.31 -3.48 3.50
CA TRP A 114 -4.24 -3.92 2.61
C TRP A 114 -3.01 -4.25 3.45
N GLU A 115 -2.70 -5.54 3.57
CA GLU A 115 -1.56 -6.05 4.32
C GLU A 115 -0.32 -6.09 3.43
N LEU A 116 0.75 -5.43 3.87
CA LEU A 116 2.02 -5.29 3.15
C LEU A 116 2.93 -6.49 3.39
N ALA A 117 3.66 -6.89 2.34
CA ALA A 117 4.62 -8.01 2.37
C ALA A 117 5.83 -7.75 3.27
N LYS A 118 6.14 -6.48 3.53
CA LYS A 118 7.29 -6.05 4.32
C LYS A 118 6.88 -4.92 5.25
N ASP A 119 7.57 -4.85 6.38
CA ASP A 119 7.39 -3.80 7.37
C ASP A 119 7.79 -2.43 6.79
N VAL A 120 6.92 -1.44 7.00
CA VAL A 120 7.14 -0.02 6.68
C VAL A 120 7.16 0.75 8.01
N PRO A 121 8.31 0.82 8.71
CA PRO A 121 8.41 1.49 10.02
C PRO A 121 8.18 3.00 9.90
N GLU A 122 7.60 3.62 10.94
CA GLU A 122 7.59 5.09 11.06
C GLU A 122 9.00 5.64 10.99
N SER A 123 9.12 6.80 10.34
CA SER A 123 10.38 7.50 10.16
C SER A 123 10.09 9.01 10.06
N PRO A 124 10.65 9.85 10.94
CA PRO A 124 10.37 11.29 10.95
C PRO A 124 10.63 11.92 9.58
N GLY A 125 9.62 12.55 8.99
CA GLY A 125 9.70 13.18 7.66
C GLY A 125 9.60 12.21 6.47
N PHE A 126 9.47 10.90 6.69
CA PHE A 126 9.39 9.89 5.62
C PHE A 126 8.15 8.99 5.74
N VAL A 127 7.81 8.48 6.92
CA VAL A 127 6.61 7.66 7.15
C VAL A 127 5.96 8.03 8.48
N GLN A 128 4.68 8.39 8.45
CA GLN A 128 3.84 8.56 9.64
C GLN A 128 2.61 7.66 9.51
N TYR A 129 2.16 7.06 10.60
CA TYR A 129 0.89 6.32 10.60
C TYR A 129 -0.29 7.23 10.91
N LEU A 130 -1.41 6.97 10.24
CA LEU A 130 -2.69 7.58 10.55
C LEU A 130 -3.27 6.96 11.82
N SER A 131 -3.89 7.81 12.63
CA SER A 131 -4.88 7.37 13.62
C SER A 131 -6.25 7.21 12.95
N ILE A 132 -7.16 6.47 13.57
CA ILE A 132 -8.49 6.18 13.04
C ILE A 132 -9.54 6.94 13.87
N GLY A 133 -10.36 7.75 13.20
CA GLY A 133 -11.44 8.51 13.82
C GLY A 133 -12.62 7.63 14.24
N LEU A 134 -13.05 7.74 15.49
CA LEU A 134 -14.18 6.97 16.04
C LEU A 134 -15.55 7.61 15.74
N ASN A 135 -15.58 8.89 15.43
CA ASN A 135 -16.78 9.67 15.10
C ASN A 135 -16.64 10.29 13.70
N PRO A 136 -17.74 10.38 12.91
CA PRO A 136 -17.70 11.02 11.61
C PRO A 136 -17.62 12.56 11.76
N PRO A 137 -17.10 13.27 10.74
CA PRO A 137 -17.10 14.72 10.72
C PRO A 137 -18.53 15.28 10.61
N PRO A 138 -18.89 16.28 11.43
CA PRO A 138 -20.12 17.05 11.23
C PRO A 138 -20.16 17.75 9.87
N VAL A 139 -21.37 18.09 9.42
CA VAL A 139 -21.57 18.98 8.26
C VAL A 139 -20.80 20.29 8.47
N ASP A 140 -20.30 20.84 7.37
CA ASP A 140 -19.46 22.04 7.29
C ASP A 140 -18.06 21.91 7.93
N SER A 141 -17.72 20.75 8.50
CA SER A 141 -16.37 20.51 9.00
C SER A 141 -15.35 20.52 7.86
N ARG A 142 -14.25 21.25 8.07
CA ARG A 142 -13.10 21.22 7.18
C ARG A 142 -12.39 19.87 7.24
N ILE A 143 -11.94 19.39 6.09
CA ILE A 143 -11.25 18.10 5.92
C ILE A 143 -10.11 18.24 4.93
N ILE A 144 -9.05 17.44 5.10
CA ILE A 144 -7.88 17.43 4.23
C ILE A 144 -7.98 16.22 3.29
N ILE A 145 -7.77 16.47 2.01
CA ILE A 145 -7.68 15.46 0.96
C ILE A 145 -6.29 15.53 0.31
N ALA A 146 -5.64 14.39 0.11
CA ALA A 146 -4.33 14.30 -0.55
C ALA A 146 -4.22 13.02 -1.39
N GLY A 147 -3.92 13.13 -2.68
CA GLY A 147 -3.94 12.00 -3.60
C GLY A 147 -3.03 12.18 -4.82
N PHE A 148 -2.88 11.13 -5.61
CA PHE A 148 -2.00 11.11 -6.79
C PHE A 148 -2.73 11.31 -8.12
N GLY A 149 -4.06 11.16 -8.15
CA GLY A 149 -4.86 11.14 -9.37
C GLY A 149 -4.42 10.09 -10.40
N GLN A 150 -5.16 10.00 -11.50
CA GLN A 150 -4.84 9.24 -12.70
C GLN A 150 -4.91 10.20 -13.88
N LEU A 151 -3.81 10.43 -14.59
CA LEU A 151 -3.89 11.17 -15.86
C LEU A 151 -4.29 10.22 -16.97
N ALA A 152 -4.89 10.79 -18.01
CA ALA A 152 -5.14 10.07 -19.25
C ALA A 152 -3.81 9.56 -19.83
N GLY A 153 -3.52 8.28 -19.61
CA GLY A 153 -2.39 7.56 -20.21
C GLY A 153 -1.61 6.70 -19.20
N PRO A 154 -1.15 5.50 -19.61
CA PRO A 154 -0.48 4.51 -18.73
C PRO A 154 0.91 4.93 -18.22
N THR A 155 1.42 6.12 -18.56
CA THR A 155 2.80 6.56 -18.28
C THR A 155 2.93 7.92 -17.60
N ASN A 156 1.82 8.61 -17.34
CA ASN A 156 1.84 9.96 -16.76
C ASN A 156 0.98 9.98 -15.49
N THR A 157 1.52 9.69 -14.33
CA THR A 157 0.90 10.11 -13.06
C THR A 157 1.78 11.24 -12.49
N PRO A 158 1.24 12.44 -12.23
CA PRO A 158 2.04 13.58 -11.82
C PRO A 158 2.20 13.53 -10.31
N ASN A 159 2.80 14.58 -9.78
CA ASN A 159 3.04 14.71 -8.37
C ASN A 159 1.71 14.68 -7.60
N ALA A 160 1.71 14.11 -6.41
CA ALA A 160 0.56 14.15 -5.51
C ALA A 160 0.18 15.60 -5.21
N HIS A 161 -1.11 15.86 -5.06
CA HIS A 161 -1.64 17.15 -4.64
C HIS A 161 -2.54 16.99 -3.43
N TRP A 162 -2.72 18.08 -2.69
CA TRP A 162 -3.60 18.15 -1.53
C TRP A 162 -4.36 19.46 -1.46
N GLY A 163 -5.45 19.46 -0.71
CA GLY A 163 -6.21 20.65 -0.42
C GLY A 163 -7.07 20.49 0.83
N VAL A 164 -7.69 21.60 1.24
CA VAL A 164 -8.68 21.60 2.31
C VAL A 164 -10.05 21.85 1.71
N THR A 165 -10.95 20.90 1.89
CA THR A 165 -12.36 20.99 1.49
C THR A 165 -13.25 20.84 2.72
N HIS A 166 -14.54 20.56 2.55
CA HIS A 166 -15.53 20.54 3.62
C HIS A 166 -16.56 19.42 3.45
N VAL A 167 -17.15 18.98 4.55
CA VAL A 167 -18.28 18.05 4.53
C VAL A 167 -19.55 18.79 4.14
N SER A 168 -20.21 18.34 3.08
CA SER A 168 -21.45 18.96 2.62
C SER A 168 -22.69 18.29 3.24
N PRO A 169 -23.82 19.00 3.34
CA PRO A 169 -25.09 18.40 3.74
C PRO A 169 -25.50 17.22 2.84
N ASP A 170 -26.13 16.20 3.43
CA ASP A 170 -26.63 15.01 2.70
C ASP A 170 -27.53 15.36 1.50
N SER A 171 -28.30 16.45 1.60
CA SER A 171 -29.18 16.93 0.53
C SER A 171 -28.43 17.40 -0.73
N GLN A 172 -27.13 17.64 -0.63
CA GLN A 172 -26.28 18.02 -1.76
C GLN A 172 -25.67 16.80 -2.47
N CYS A 173 -25.72 15.60 -1.87
CA CYS A 173 -25.25 14.37 -2.48
C CYS A 173 -26.20 13.93 -3.61
N ARG A 174 -25.74 13.98 -4.87
CA ARG A 174 -26.61 13.70 -6.03
C ARG A 174 -26.66 12.23 -6.45
N PHE A 175 -25.84 11.38 -5.84
CA PHE A 175 -25.77 9.96 -6.19
C PHE A 175 -26.92 9.17 -5.58
N SER A 176 -27.69 8.46 -6.41
CA SER A 176 -28.77 7.58 -5.95
C SER A 176 -28.29 6.42 -5.05
N SER A 177 -27.00 6.08 -5.17
CA SER A 177 -26.30 5.11 -4.33
C SER A 177 -25.80 5.67 -3.00
N TYR A 178 -25.87 6.98 -2.77
CA TYR A 178 -25.43 7.61 -1.53
C TYR A 178 -26.23 7.11 -0.32
N ARG A 179 -25.53 6.82 0.77
CA ARG A 179 -26.11 6.34 2.03
C ARG A 179 -25.47 7.07 3.21
N PRO A 180 -26.21 7.98 3.88
CA PRO A 180 -25.65 8.79 4.95
C PRO A 180 -25.26 7.97 6.19
N GLU A 181 -25.72 6.73 6.32
CA GLU A 181 -25.35 5.85 7.43
C GLU A 181 -23.88 5.41 7.35
N VAL A 182 -23.33 5.28 6.14
CA VAL A 182 -22.00 4.69 5.90
C VAL A 182 -21.05 5.60 5.13
N ALA A 183 -21.55 6.71 4.59
CA ALA A 183 -20.76 7.70 3.85
C ALA A 183 -21.15 9.14 4.22
N PHE A 184 -20.30 10.10 3.85
CA PHE A 184 -20.62 11.53 3.77
C PHE A 184 -20.17 12.06 2.39
N CYS A 185 -20.62 13.25 2.00
CA CYS A 185 -20.16 13.88 0.77
C CYS A 185 -19.29 15.11 1.02
N SER A 186 -18.46 15.39 0.04
CA SER A 186 -17.73 16.64 -0.12
C SER A 186 -18.08 17.18 -1.51
N VAL A 187 -18.85 18.26 -1.55
CA VAL A 187 -19.28 18.93 -2.79
C VAL A 187 -18.60 20.29 -2.80
N ASP A 188 -17.48 20.39 -3.51
CA ASP A 188 -16.63 21.56 -3.48
C ASP A 188 -16.09 21.88 -4.89
N PRO A 189 -16.56 22.97 -5.52
CA PRO A 189 -16.21 23.29 -6.90
C PRO A 189 -14.73 23.64 -7.09
N GLU A 190 -14.01 23.94 -6.01
CA GLU A 190 -12.61 24.32 -6.06
C GLU A 190 -11.71 23.12 -5.75
N ILE A 191 -11.96 22.42 -4.64
CA ILE A 191 -11.08 21.35 -4.14
C ILE A 191 -11.81 20.01 -4.06
N TYR A 192 -11.51 19.09 -4.98
CA TYR A 192 -12.17 17.78 -5.04
C TYR A 192 -11.32 16.66 -5.64
N ALA A 193 -11.71 15.41 -5.37
CA ALA A 193 -11.04 14.21 -5.86
C ALA A 193 -11.23 14.04 -7.38
N CYS A 194 -10.17 13.64 -8.08
CA CYS A 194 -10.20 13.26 -9.49
C CYS A 194 -10.23 11.74 -9.66
N PRO A 195 -10.53 11.21 -10.87
CA PRO A 195 -10.24 9.81 -11.19
C PRO A 195 -8.79 9.46 -10.81
N GLY A 196 -8.58 8.33 -10.11
CA GLY A 196 -7.28 7.90 -9.56
C GLY A 196 -6.97 8.36 -8.12
N ASP A 197 -7.75 9.29 -7.57
CA ASP A 197 -7.75 9.60 -6.14
C ASP A 197 -8.63 8.63 -5.32
N SER A 198 -9.16 7.59 -5.97
CA SER A 198 -9.88 6.51 -5.30
C SER A 198 -9.04 5.91 -4.18
N GLY A 199 -9.64 5.76 -2.99
CA GLY A 199 -8.98 5.22 -1.82
C GLY A 199 -8.12 6.22 -1.03
N THR A 200 -7.98 7.46 -1.51
CA THR A 200 -7.29 8.54 -0.78
C THR A 200 -7.82 8.67 0.65
N PRO A 201 -6.94 8.77 1.66
CA PRO A 201 -7.35 9.03 3.03
C PRO A 201 -7.87 10.47 3.15
N ILE A 202 -9.10 10.61 3.66
CA ILE A 202 -9.64 11.89 4.12
C ILE A 202 -9.31 12.04 5.59
N VAL A 203 -8.58 13.10 5.95
CA VAL A 203 -8.01 13.26 7.29
C VAL A 203 -8.33 14.60 7.92
N VAL A 204 -8.18 14.66 9.24
CA VAL A 204 -8.13 15.88 10.04
C VAL A 204 -6.91 15.85 10.94
N LYS A 205 -6.52 17.02 11.46
CA LYS A 205 -5.37 17.16 12.34
C LYS A 205 -5.81 17.83 13.65
N PRO A 206 -6.09 17.07 14.72
CA PRO A 206 -6.33 17.65 16.04
C PRO A 206 -5.10 18.44 16.50
N ARG A 207 -5.31 19.59 17.14
CA ARG A 207 -4.23 20.50 17.56
C ARG A 207 -3.20 19.83 18.45
N ASN A 208 -3.68 18.99 19.38
CA ASN A 208 -2.85 18.32 20.39
C ASN A 208 -2.43 16.90 19.99
N SER A 209 -2.59 16.53 18.71
CA SER A 209 -2.16 15.23 18.19
C SER A 209 -0.86 15.39 17.40
N GLU A 210 0.05 14.42 17.48
CA GLU A 210 1.22 14.34 16.57
C GLU A 210 0.86 13.72 15.22
N ARG A 211 -0.20 12.89 15.17
CA ARG A 211 -0.65 12.19 13.97
C ARG A 211 -1.87 12.86 13.35
N TYR A 212 -2.00 12.71 12.03
CA TYR A 212 -3.27 12.92 11.35
C TYR A 212 -4.25 11.80 11.71
N VAL A 213 -5.53 12.13 11.78
CA VAL A 213 -6.61 11.19 12.06
C VAL A 213 -7.43 11.03 10.79
N GLN A 214 -7.49 9.81 10.28
CA GLN A 214 -8.32 9.49 9.13
C GLN A 214 -9.78 9.42 9.57
N VAL A 215 -10.64 10.10 8.81
CA VAL A 215 -12.09 10.20 9.04
C VAL A 215 -12.90 9.61 7.88
N GLY A 216 -12.27 9.41 6.73
CA GLY A 216 -12.90 8.82 5.58
C GLY A 216 -11.93 8.18 4.59
N VAL A 217 -12.50 7.43 3.66
CA VAL A 217 -11.82 6.88 2.47
C VAL A 217 -12.58 7.38 1.26
N ASN A 218 -11.90 8.09 0.36
CA ASN A 218 -12.51 8.54 -0.89
C ASN A 218 -12.98 7.32 -1.72
N SER A 219 -14.27 7.23 -2.01
CA SER A 219 -14.89 6.03 -2.56
C SER A 219 -15.24 6.20 -4.03
N PHE A 220 -16.31 6.94 -4.34
CA PHE A 220 -16.71 7.21 -5.72
C PHE A 220 -17.16 8.65 -5.87
N GLY A 221 -17.18 9.13 -7.09
CA GLY A 221 -17.56 10.49 -7.41
C GLY A 221 -17.91 10.61 -8.88
N TYR A 222 -17.69 11.77 -9.45
CA TYR A 222 -17.88 11.96 -10.88
C TYR A 222 -16.81 11.22 -11.70
N ASP A 223 -17.24 10.27 -12.55
CA ASP A 223 -16.36 9.42 -13.37
C ASP A 223 -15.89 10.06 -14.70
N GLY A 224 -16.26 11.32 -14.96
CA GLY A 224 -15.80 12.02 -16.16
C GLY A 224 -14.47 12.78 -15.95
N PRO A 225 -14.03 13.57 -16.95
CA PRO A 225 -12.77 14.29 -16.88
C PRO A 225 -12.73 15.22 -15.66
N CYS A 226 -11.59 15.21 -14.94
CA CYS A 226 -11.41 16.13 -13.82
C CYS A 226 -11.42 17.59 -14.30
N GLY A 227 -11.99 18.51 -13.50
CA GLY A 227 -12.21 19.91 -13.90
C GLY A 227 -13.57 20.19 -14.56
N THR A 228 -14.49 19.22 -14.59
CA THR A 228 -15.88 19.40 -15.06
C THR A 228 -16.82 19.78 -13.90
N LYS A 229 -18.02 20.29 -14.23
CA LYS A 229 -19.00 20.91 -13.30
C LYS A 229 -19.66 19.98 -12.26
N GLN A 230 -19.08 18.83 -11.94
CA GLN A 230 -19.65 17.86 -10.98
C GLN A 230 -18.62 17.47 -9.93
N PRO A 231 -18.42 18.29 -8.88
CA PRO A 231 -17.35 18.11 -7.90
C PRO A 231 -17.78 17.26 -6.69
N ASP A 232 -18.62 16.25 -6.90
CA ASP A 232 -19.20 15.48 -5.81
C ASP A 232 -18.26 14.30 -5.48
N SER A 233 -17.72 14.28 -4.26
CA SER A 233 -16.96 13.13 -3.74
C SER A 233 -17.76 12.43 -2.65
N VAL A 234 -18.09 11.14 -2.84
CA VAL A 234 -18.66 10.30 -1.80
C VAL A 234 -17.53 9.62 -1.04
N VAL A 235 -17.52 9.82 0.27
CA VAL A 235 -16.45 9.39 1.16
C VAL A 235 -17.01 8.37 2.15
N GLY A 236 -16.46 7.16 2.14
CA GLY A 236 -16.82 6.11 3.11
C GLY A 236 -16.36 6.50 4.51
N LYS A 237 -17.26 6.48 5.49
CA LYS A 237 -16.97 6.78 6.89
C LYS A 237 -16.09 5.67 7.48
N VAL A 238 -14.90 6.00 7.96
CA VAL A 238 -14.10 4.98 8.70
C VAL A 238 -14.74 4.63 10.05
N SER A 239 -15.49 5.56 10.64
CA SER A 239 -16.23 5.37 11.89
C SER A 239 -17.35 4.32 11.79
N SER A 240 -17.94 4.13 10.59
CA SER A 240 -18.90 3.03 10.38
C SER A 240 -18.20 1.67 10.31
N MET A 241 -16.89 1.64 10.02
CA MET A 241 -16.08 0.44 9.78
C MET A 241 -15.13 0.07 10.93
N ILE A 242 -15.29 0.65 12.12
CA ILE A 242 -14.37 0.41 13.25
C ILE A 242 -14.27 -1.07 13.64
N GLY A 243 -15.41 -1.79 13.70
CA GLY A 243 -15.40 -3.23 13.98
C GLY A 243 -14.58 -3.99 12.95
N PHE A 244 -14.85 -3.75 11.66
CA PHE A 244 -14.10 -4.36 10.57
C PHE A 244 -12.59 -4.05 10.63
N ILE A 245 -12.20 -2.80 10.90
CA ILE A 245 -10.79 -2.42 11.01
C ILE A 245 -10.12 -3.14 12.20
N ARG A 246 -10.78 -3.20 13.36
CA ARG A 246 -10.25 -3.89 14.56
C ARG A 246 -10.10 -5.39 14.35
N ASP A 247 -11.06 -6.03 13.69
CA ASP A 247 -11.05 -7.47 13.50
C ASP A 247 -9.98 -7.92 12.49
N ASN A 248 -9.49 -7.01 11.65
CA ASN A 248 -8.59 -7.31 10.54
C ASN A 248 -7.21 -6.63 10.65
N THR A 249 -6.94 -5.93 11.75
CA THR A 249 -5.64 -5.30 12.01
C THR A 249 -5.25 -5.47 13.48
N PRO A 250 -3.96 -5.57 13.82
CA PRO A 250 -3.50 -5.64 15.20
C PRO A 250 -3.50 -4.25 15.88
N LEU A 251 -4.30 -3.30 15.40
CA LEU A 251 -4.36 -1.95 15.95
C LEU A 251 -4.97 -1.97 17.35
N ALA A 252 -4.21 -1.44 18.31
CA ALA A 252 -4.68 -1.23 19.68
C ALA A 252 -4.85 0.28 19.95
N PRO A 253 -5.58 0.66 21.01
CA PRO A 253 -5.49 2.00 21.58
C PRO A 253 -4.01 2.38 21.84
N PRO A 254 -3.58 3.63 21.59
CA PRO A 254 -4.38 4.82 21.31
C PRO A 254 -4.65 5.11 19.82
N THR A 255 -4.46 4.15 18.89
CA THR A 255 -4.64 4.41 17.44
C THR A 255 -6.07 4.82 17.05
N PHE A 256 -7.08 4.47 17.85
CA PHE A 256 -8.46 4.90 17.66
C PHE A 256 -8.76 6.14 18.51
N VAL A 257 -9.19 7.22 17.87
CA VAL A 257 -9.27 8.56 18.48
C VAL A 257 -10.68 9.12 18.36
N GLN A 258 -11.22 9.62 19.46
CA GLN A 258 -12.38 10.52 19.43
C GLN A 258 -11.92 11.91 19.04
N ILE A 259 -12.57 12.51 18.05
CA ILE A 259 -12.16 13.79 17.46
C ILE A 259 -13.07 14.89 17.96
N ASP A 260 -12.48 15.95 18.52
CA ASP A 260 -13.14 17.24 18.68
C ASP A 260 -12.91 18.08 17.42
N TYR A 261 -13.96 18.21 16.60
CA TYR A 261 -13.89 18.94 15.34
C TYR A 261 -13.78 20.46 15.51
N ASN A 262 -13.98 20.97 16.74
CA ASN A 262 -13.77 22.39 17.05
C ASN A 262 -12.29 22.73 17.34
N ASP A 263 -11.43 21.72 17.57
CA ASP A 263 -10.01 21.90 17.88
C ASP A 263 -9.10 21.23 16.85
N LEU A 264 -9.28 21.65 15.59
CA LEU A 264 -8.47 21.21 14.46
C LEU A 264 -7.50 22.30 14.02
N VAL A 265 -6.38 21.88 13.46
CA VAL A 265 -5.44 22.74 12.74
C VAL A 265 -5.40 22.31 11.27
N PHE A 266 -5.32 23.30 10.39
CA PHE A 266 -5.21 23.07 8.95
C PHE A 266 -3.96 23.78 8.44
N PRO A 267 -3.16 23.14 7.58
CA PRO A 267 -2.04 23.82 6.95
C PRO A 267 -2.57 24.96 6.06
N GLU A 268 -1.84 26.07 5.99
CA GLU A 268 -2.19 27.17 5.08
C GLU A 268 -2.09 26.68 3.63
N THR A 269 -3.17 26.89 2.86
CA THR A 269 -3.29 26.46 1.45
C THR A 269 -2.64 27.43 0.47
N GLN A 270 -2.13 28.56 0.97
CA GLN A 270 -1.40 29.55 0.22
C GLN A 270 0.04 29.56 0.75
N PRO A 271 1.07 29.48 -0.11
CA PRO A 271 2.37 30.03 0.27
C PRO A 271 2.13 31.49 0.69
N PRO A 272 2.79 32.01 1.73
CA PRO A 272 2.75 33.45 1.98
C PRO A 272 3.08 34.17 0.67
N ALA A 273 2.26 35.17 0.30
CA ALA A 273 2.45 35.93 -0.92
C ALA A 273 3.93 36.29 -1.06
N PRO A 274 4.53 36.19 -2.26
CA PRO A 274 5.93 36.56 -2.42
C PRO A 274 6.05 38.02 -2.00
N THR A 275 6.56 38.27 -0.80
CA THR A 275 7.08 39.57 -0.44
C THR A 275 8.13 39.82 -1.49
N THR A 276 7.88 40.81 -2.35
CA THR A 276 8.81 41.34 -3.34
C THR A 276 9.99 41.94 -2.58
N THR A 277 10.82 41.05 -2.03
CA THR A 277 12.16 41.38 -1.61
C THR A 277 12.98 41.19 -2.88
N PRO A 278 13.70 42.22 -3.35
CA PRO A 278 14.56 42.08 -4.51
C PRO A 278 15.50 40.89 -4.28
N ALA A 279 15.77 40.11 -5.33
CA ALA A 279 16.79 39.07 -5.25
C ALA A 279 18.10 39.69 -4.70
N PRO A 280 18.76 39.07 -3.70
CA PRO A 280 20.03 39.58 -3.19
C PRO A 280 21.06 39.58 -4.32
N THR A 281 21.96 40.56 -4.36
CA THR A 281 22.93 40.73 -5.45
C THR A 281 24.33 40.22 -5.13
N GLU A 282 24.54 39.50 -4.02
CA GLU A 282 25.89 39.03 -3.63
C GLU A 282 25.94 37.56 -3.21
N TYR A 283 26.91 36.86 -3.80
CA TYR A 283 27.32 35.48 -3.53
C TYR A 283 28.62 35.47 -2.71
N ASP A 284 28.81 34.46 -1.85
CA ASP A 284 30.09 34.25 -1.17
C ASP A 284 31.15 33.64 -2.14
N THR A 285 32.41 33.55 -1.68
CA THR A 285 33.53 33.03 -2.49
C THR A 285 33.39 31.56 -2.91
N ARG A 286 32.36 30.86 -2.44
CA ARG A 286 32.03 29.46 -2.78
C ARG A 286 30.83 29.36 -3.74
N GLY A 287 30.29 30.49 -4.18
CA GLY A 287 29.16 30.55 -5.12
C GLY A 287 27.80 30.26 -4.48
N CYS A 288 27.67 30.48 -3.16
CA CYS A 288 26.42 30.30 -2.42
C CYS A 288 25.83 31.67 -1.99
N TRP A 289 24.50 31.76 -1.83
CA TRP A 289 23.85 32.92 -1.20
C TRP A 289 24.26 33.11 0.25
N THR A 290 24.36 34.35 0.72
CA THR A 290 24.62 34.65 2.15
C THR A 290 23.46 34.18 3.04
N CYS A 291 23.76 33.40 4.07
CA CYS A 291 22.76 32.90 5.01
C CYS A 291 22.38 33.95 6.08
N PRO A 292 21.13 33.92 6.59
CA PRO A 292 20.72 34.77 7.71
C PRO A 292 21.56 34.53 8.97
N PRO A 293 21.61 35.49 9.91
CA PRO A 293 22.22 35.29 11.22
C PRO A 293 21.67 34.02 11.90
N ASN A 294 22.55 33.22 12.51
CA ASN A 294 22.26 31.91 13.12
C ASN A 294 22.06 30.74 12.13
N PHE A 295 22.48 30.86 10.88
CA PHE A 295 22.52 29.76 9.92
C PHE A 295 23.93 29.60 9.30
N THR A 296 24.37 28.38 9.01
CA THR A 296 25.62 28.07 8.29
C THR A 296 25.32 27.44 6.93
N HIS A 297 26.28 27.47 6.01
CA HIS A 297 26.16 26.81 4.72
C HIS A 297 26.40 25.30 4.83
N TRP A 298 25.53 24.52 4.22
CA TRP A 298 25.69 23.09 3.99
C TRP A 298 25.92 22.82 2.49
N PHE A 299 27.07 22.21 2.17
CA PHE A 299 27.47 21.82 0.81
C PHE A 299 27.75 20.32 0.76
N ARG A 300 27.20 19.62 -0.25
CA ARG A 300 27.48 18.20 -0.50
C ARG A 300 27.91 18.02 -1.96
N GLN A 301 29.16 17.67 -2.18
CA GLN A 301 29.67 17.40 -3.52
C GLN A 301 28.93 16.18 -4.12
N GLY A 302 28.38 16.32 -5.33
CA GLY A 302 27.77 15.22 -6.09
C GLY A 302 26.25 15.06 -6.01
N LEU A 303 25.51 16.03 -5.45
CA LEU A 303 24.06 16.10 -5.62
C LEU A 303 23.73 17.21 -6.63
N SER A 304 22.98 16.86 -7.68
CA SER A 304 22.34 17.82 -8.56
C SER A 304 21.11 18.40 -7.86
N GLU A 305 21.29 19.62 -7.34
CA GLU A 305 20.28 20.63 -7.01
C GLU A 305 19.55 20.51 -5.65
N ALA A 306 19.66 21.56 -4.84
CA ALA A 306 18.76 21.86 -3.72
C ALA A 306 17.46 22.52 -4.24
N PRO A 307 16.38 22.58 -3.44
CA PRO A 307 15.14 23.24 -3.84
C PRO A 307 15.41 24.71 -4.23
N GLY A 308 15.16 25.07 -5.50
CA GLY A 308 15.45 26.39 -6.06
C GLY A 308 16.61 26.46 -7.07
N GLY A 309 17.37 25.38 -7.27
CA GLY A 309 18.40 25.30 -8.32
C GLY A 309 19.83 25.66 -7.89
N ASP A 310 20.07 25.88 -6.59
CA ASP A 310 21.42 26.20 -6.08
C ASP A 310 22.18 25.01 -5.51
N LYS A 311 23.52 25.17 -5.45
CA LYS A 311 24.48 24.13 -5.01
C LYS A 311 24.63 24.03 -3.48
N CYS A 312 23.97 24.92 -2.72
CA CYS A 312 24.16 25.07 -1.27
C CYS A 312 22.82 25.31 -0.55
N ALA A 313 22.71 24.94 0.72
CA ALA A 313 21.55 25.23 1.58
C ALA A 313 21.97 25.86 2.92
N CYS A 314 21.13 26.71 3.52
CA CYS A 314 21.35 27.29 4.85
C CYS A 314 20.77 26.37 5.93
N VAL A 315 21.57 25.96 6.92
CA VAL A 315 21.16 25.12 8.05
C VAL A 315 21.32 25.87 9.37
N PRO A 316 20.43 25.72 10.37
CA PRO A 316 20.54 26.42 11.65
C PRO A 316 21.86 26.11 12.37
N VAL A 317 22.53 27.13 12.90
CA VAL A 317 23.64 26.98 13.83
C VAL A 317 23.05 26.46 15.13
N ALA A 318 23.28 25.20 15.48
CA ALA A 318 22.89 24.68 16.79
C ALA A 318 23.56 25.53 17.88
N ALA A 319 22.76 26.05 18.81
CA ALA A 319 23.22 26.90 19.90
C ALA A 319 24.29 26.16 20.72
N ALA A 320 25.50 26.75 20.78
CA ALA A 320 26.55 26.26 21.66
C ALA A 320 26.12 26.41 23.13
N PRO A 321 26.24 25.37 23.97
CA PRO A 321 26.19 25.58 25.42
C PRO A 321 27.47 26.27 25.85
N THR A 322 27.32 27.48 26.39
CA THR A 322 28.36 28.16 27.16
C THR A 322 28.41 27.54 28.55
N THR A 323 29.56 26.97 28.94
CA THR A 323 30.22 27.16 30.25
C THR A 323 31.49 26.30 30.33
N THR A 324 32.64 26.98 30.36
CA THR A 324 33.88 26.65 31.10
C THR A 324 34.26 25.16 31.30
N LEU A 325 35.26 24.72 30.54
CA LEU A 325 36.02 23.47 30.75
C LEU A 325 36.93 23.55 32.00
N PRO A 326 36.95 22.54 32.89
CA PRO A 326 38.11 22.19 33.71
C PRO A 326 39.13 21.38 32.88
N PRO A 327 40.42 21.35 33.27
CA PRO A 327 41.48 20.82 32.43
C PRO A 327 41.39 19.31 32.26
N ALA A 328 41.80 18.86 31.07
CA ALA A 328 41.79 17.47 30.66
C ALA A 328 42.68 16.58 31.55
N PRO A 329 42.23 15.36 31.90
CA PRO A 329 43.13 14.27 32.21
C PRO A 329 43.70 13.71 30.91
N THR A 330 45.02 13.70 30.88
CA THR A 330 45.94 13.11 29.92
C THR A 330 45.72 11.60 29.69
N THR A 331 46.05 11.19 28.45
CA THR A 331 46.49 9.83 28.00
C THR A 331 45.44 8.72 28.06
N THR A 332 45.17 7.86 27.07
CA THR A 332 45.80 7.36 25.82
C THR A 332 44.75 6.34 25.31
N SER A 333 44.36 6.13 24.05
CA SER A 333 44.93 6.29 22.72
C SER A 333 43.76 6.27 21.71
N ALA A 334 43.70 7.21 20.77
CA ALA A 334 42.76 7.16 19.65
C ALA A 334 43.16 6.04 18.67
N PRO A 335 42.22 5.24 18.12
CA PRO A 335 42.53 4.36 17.01
C PRO A 335 42.83 5.18 15.74
N THR A 336 43.71 4.68 14.88
CA THR A 336 44.19 5.41 13.68
C THR A 336 43.78 4.74 12.36
N ASP A 337 42.87 3.77 12.35
CA ASP A 337 42.47 3.15 11.07
C ASP A 337 41.00 2.70 10.99
N TYR A 338 40.45 2.84 9.77
CA TYR A 338 39.06 2.58 9.41
C TYR A 338 38.98 1.38 8.46
N ASP A 339 37.91 0.57 8.55
CA ASP A 339 37.62 -0.42 7.49
C ASP A 339 37.10 0.25 6.20
N THR A 340 36.92 -0.51 5.11
CA THR A 340 36.42 0.00 3.82
C THR A 340 34.99 0.58 3.87
N ARG A 341 34.32 0.51 5.03
CA ARG A 341 32.99 1.06 5.30
C ARG A 341 33.03 2.25 6.27
N GLY A 342 34.22 2.66 6.71
CA GLY A 342 34.44 3.85 7.54
C GLY A 342 34.16 3.64 9.03
N CYS A 343 34.30 2.43 9.57
CA CYS A 343 34.09 2.14 11.00
C CYS A 343 35.37 1.69 11.74
N TRP A 344 35.44 1.96 13.06
CA TRP A 344 36.53 1.54 13.97
C TRP A 344 36.63 0.02 14.11
N THR A 345 37.82 -0.56 14.17
CA THR A 345 38.03 -2.00 14.43
C THR A 345 37.76 -2.38 15.89
N CYS A 346 37.00 -3.46 16.13
CA CYS A 346 36.61 -3.89 17.48
C CYS A 346 37.67 -4.78 18.19
N PRO A 347 37.78 -4.72 19.54
CA PRO A 347 38.64 -5.60 20.32
C PRO A 347 38.19 -7.08 20.30
N PRO A 348 39.06 -8.03 20.70
CA PRO A 348 38.68 -9.43 20.88
C PRO A 348 37.49 -9.60 21.85
N ASN A 349 36.57 -10.51 21.54
CA ASN A 349 35.30 -10.78 22.24
C ASN A 349 34.15 -9.79 21.98
N TYR A 350 34.35 -8.84 21.06
CA TYR A 350 33.31 -7.93 20.58
C TYR A 350 33.11 -8.12 19.08
N ILE A 351 31.87 -8.06 18.62
CA ILE A 351 31.53 -8.07 17.18
C ILE A 351 31.06 -6.69 16.73
N HIS A 352 31.33 -6.37 15.48
CA HIS A 352 30.74 -5.21 14.82
C HIS A 352 29.23 -5.37 14.76
N TRP A 353 28.51 -4.37 15.26
CA TRP A 353 27.06 -4.33 15.19
C TRP A 353 26.59 -3.12 14.39
N PHE A 354 25.75 -3.38 13.39
CA PHE A 354 25.14 -2.38 12.54
C PHE A 354 23.63 -2.56 12.57
N GLN A 355 22.94 -1.68 13.29
CA GLN A 355 21.49 -1.54 13.22
C GLN A 355 21.15 -0.05 13.15
N ARG A 356 20.23 0.32 12.25
CA ARG A 356 19.72 1.69 12.18
C ARG A 356 18.97 2.00 13.47
N LEU A 357 19.66 2.75 14.34
CA LEU A 357 19.18 3.57 15.46
C LEU A 357 18.22 2.88 16.43
N SER A 358 18.77 2.37 17.52
CA SER A 358 18.17 2.56 18.85
C SER A 358 19.19 3.30 19.73
N GLU A 359 18.75 4.42 20.30
CA GLU A 359 19.18 4.97 21.59
C GLU A 359 20.68 4.86 21.94
N SER A 360 21.50 5.76 21.39
CA SER A 360 22.77 6.14 22.02
C SER A 360 22.93 7.67 21.98
N PRO A 361 23.33 8.34 23.08
CA PRO A 361 23.42 9.80 23.13
C PRO A 361 24.56 10.40 22.31
N ASP A 362 25.52 9.58 21.89
CA ASP A 362 26.76 10.05 21.25
C ASP A 362 26.84 9.50 19.81
N GLY A 363 26.51 10.36 18.85
CA GLY A 363 26.28 9.99 17.46
C GLY A 363 27.52 9.58 16.66
N ASP A 364 27.79 8.27 16.62
CA ASP A 364 28.61 7.62 15.58
C ASP A 364 27.91 6.39 14.96
N ARG A 365 28.24 6.07 13.70
CA ARG A 365 27.50 5.12 12.83
C ARG A 365 27.73 3.62 13.12
N CYS A 366 28.57 3.25 14.09
CA CYS A 366 28.97 1.87 14.38
C CYS A 366 29.28 1.68 15.87
N SER A 367 28.99 0.50 16.44
CA SER A 367 29.39 0.13 17.81
C SER A 367 29.91 -1.32 17.90
N CYS A 368 30.79 -1.56 18.87
CA CYS A 368 31.33 -2.88 19.19
C CYS A 368 30.51 -3.47 20.34
N VAL A 369 29.79 -4.58 20.12
CA VAL A 369 28.95 -5.22 21.15
C VAL A 369 29.58 -6.53 21.63
N PRO A 370 29.48 -6.87 22.93
CA PRO A 370 29.97 -8.14 23.46
C PRO A 370 29.20 -9.32 22.85
N ILE A 371 29.88 -10.42 22.55
CA ILE A 371 29.22 -11.65 22.08
C ILE A 371 28.43 -12.25 23.26
N GLY A 372 27.13 -11.97 23.34
CA GLY A 372 26.24 -12.57 24.34
C GLY A 372 26.09 -14.08 24.12
N THR A 373 26.26 -14.85 25.18
CA THR A 373 26.06 -16.30 25.21
C THR A 373 24.57 -16.68 25.00
N PRO A 374 24.26 -17.81 24.35
CA PRO A 374 22.88 -18.19 24.05
C PRO A 374 22.18 -18.81 25.26
N THR A 375 21.06 -18.24 25.68
CA THR A 375 20.13 -18.86 26.65
C THR A 375 19.35 -19.96 25.97
N THR A 376 19.56 -21.19 26.43
CA THR A 376 18.88 -22.42 26.03
C THR A 376 17.45 -22.47 26.59
N THR A 377 16.48 -22.80 25.73
CA THR A 377 15.20 -23.40 26.14
C THR A 377 14.95 -24.58 25.19
N PRO A 378 14.53 -25.75 25.69
CA PRO A 378 14.75 -27.02 25.00
C PRO A 378 13.76 -27.26 23.86
N ALA A 379 14.26 -27.87 22.80
CA ALA A 379 13.51 -28.27 21.62
C ALA A 379 12.52 -29.42 21.90
N PRO A 380 11.35 -29.43 21.25
CA PRO A 380 10.72 -30.65 20.78
C PRO A 380 11.38 -31.06 19.46
N THR A 381 11.87 -32.29 19.40
CA THR A 381 12.63 -32.87 18.31
C THR A 381 11.74 -33.46 17.21
N THR A 382 12.08 -33.12 15.94
CA THR A 382 11.87 -33.82 14.65
C THR A 382 10.47 -33.90 13.99
N PRO A 383 10.35 -33.93 12.63
CA PRO A 383 11.32 -33.70 11.55
C PRO A 383 10.87 -32.64 10.51
N THR A 384 11.55 -31.50 10.44
CA THR A 384 11.16 -30.37 9.58
C THR A 384 11.52 -30.61 8.10
N GLY A 385 10.61 -31.19 7.32
CA GLY A 385 10.83 -31.32 5.87
C GLY A 385 9.73 -32.05 5.09
N CYS A 386 9.58 -31.70 3.81
CA CYS A 386 8.73 -32.44 2.89
C CYS A 386 9.38 -33.77 2.48
N LYS A 387 8.57 -34.80 2.25
CA LYS A 387 9.03 -36.08 1.68
C LYS A 387 9.77 -35.84 0.35
N SER A 388 10.74 -36.69 0.02
CA SER A 388 11.47 -36.58 -1.26
C SER A 388 10.50 -36.53 -2.45
N GLY A 389 10.72 -35.58 -3.36
CA GLY A 389 9.84 -35.31 -4.51
C GLY A 389 8.60 -34.47 -4.20
N TRP A 390 8.46 -33.93 -2.98
CA TRP A 390 7.42 -32.97 -2.62
C TRP A 390 8.01 -31.59 -2.40
N THR A 391 7.30 -30.56 -2.86
CA THR A 391 7.72 -29.16 -2.78
C THR A 391 7.02 -28.46 -1.63
N ARG A 392 7.79 -27.79 -0.76
CA ARG A 392 7.25 -27.04 0.37
C ARG A 392 6.70 -25.68 -0.07
N HIS A 393 5.49 -25.36 0.36
CA HIS A 393 4.91 -24.02 0.23
C HIS A 393 3.91 -23.77 1.38
N GLU A 394 4.09 -22.66 2.10
CA GLU A 394 3.17 -22.19 3.18
C GLU A 394 2.73 -23.28 4.20
N GLY A 395 3.68 -24.08 4.70
CA GLY A 395 3.39 -25.11 5.71
C GLY A 395 2.75 -26.39 5.17
N TYR A 396 2.68 -26.54 3.84
CA TYR A 396 2.25 -27.77 3.17
C TYR A 396 3.33 -28.25 2.20
N CYS A 397 3.26 -29.53 1.88
CA CYS A 397 4.07 -30.20 0.88
C CYS A 397 3.16 -30.58 -0.28
N TYR A 398 3.56 -30.24 -1.51
CA TYR A 398 2.78 -30.48 -2.73
C TYR A 398 3.52 -31.39 -3.70
N ARG A 399 2.75 -32.16 -4.46
CA ARG A 399 3.32 -32.97 -5.55
C ARG A 399 2.31 -33.13 -6.68
N LEU A 400 2.76 -32.81 -7.88
CA LEU A 400 2.03 -33.05 -9.12
C LEU A 400 2.27 -34.48 -9.58
N TYR A 401 1.19 -35.17 -9.94
CA TYR A 401 1.21 -36.49 -10.55
C TYR A 401 0.61 -36.39 -11.96
N THR A 402 1.37 -36.85 -12.97
CA THR A 402 1.00 -36.73 -14.39
C THR A 402 0.17 -37.90 -14.91
N ASN A 403 0.00 -38.97 -14.13
CA ASN A 403 -0.90 -40.06 -14.48
C ASN A 403 -2.36 -39.61 -14.38
N SER A 404 -3.15 -39.96 -15.40
CA SER A 404 -4.55 -39.55 -15.48
C SER A 404 -5.45 -40.54 -14.76
N LEU A 405 -6.13 -40.09 -13.70
CA LEU A 405 -7.08 -40.87 -12.90
C LEU A 405 -8.43 -40.16 -12.81
N THR A 406 -9.49 -40.91 -12.47
CA THR A 406 -10.76 -40.28 -12.04
C THR A 406 -10.55 -39.50 -10.75
N PHE A 407 -11.42 -38.55 -10.44
CA PHE A 407 -11.29 -37.74 -9.22
C PHE A 407 -11.17 -38.59 -7.95
N ASN A 408 -12.02 -39.61 -7.81
CA ASN A 408 -12.03 -40.49 -6.64
C ASN A 408 -10.75 -41.32 -6.55
N GLN A 409 -10.29 -41.90 -7.67
CA GLN A 409 -9.03 -42.63 -7.72
C GLN A 409 -7.83 -41.73 -7.41
N ALA A 410 -7.82 -40.48 -7.91
CA ALA A 410 -6.78 -39.51 -7.61
C ALA A 410 -6.75 -39.13 -6.12
N ASN A 411 -7.93 -38.94 -5.51
CA ASN A 411 -8.06 -38.67 -4.09
C ASN A 411 -7.58 -39.84 -3.22
N ASP A 412 -7.95 -41.06 -3.57
CA ASP A 412 -7.50 -42.28 -2.87
C ASP A 412 -6.00 -42.49 -3.04
N PHE A 413 -5.45 -42.17 -4.22
CA PHE A 413 -4.02 -42.15 -4.44
C PHE A 413 -3.32 -41.14 -3.53
N CYS A 414 -3.79 -39.89 -3.44
CA CYS A 414 -3.20 -38.91 -2.51
C CYS A 414 -3.26 -39.42 -1.07
N ARG A 415 -4.37 -40.05 -0.66
CA ARG A 415 -4.52 -40.65 0.69
C ARG A 415 -3.51 -41.76 0.95
N SER A 416 -3.22 -42.62 -0.04
CA SER A 416 -2.17 -43.64 0.08
C SER A 416 -0.78 -43.06 0.35
N GLN A 417 -0.55 -41.80 -0.04
CA GLN A 417 0.71 -41.07 0.20
C GLN A 417 0.72 -40.30 1.53
N GLY A 418 -0.35 -40.38 2.33
CA GLY A 418 -0.55 -39.56 3.54
C GLY A 418 -0.92 -38.11 3.23
N ALA A 419 -1.57 -37.87 2.09
CA ALA A 419 -1.96 -36.57 1.58
C ALA A 419 -3.44 -36.54 1.17
N THR A 420 -3.92 -35.41 0.68
CA THR A 420 -5.22 -35.26 0.02
C THR A 420 -5.05 -34.57 -1.32
N LEU A 421 -6.08 -34.55 -2.16
CA LEU A 421 -6.07 -33.63 -3.30
C LEU A 421 -5.93 -32.19 -2.80
N ALA A 422 -5.13 -31.39 -3.51
CA ALA A 422 -4.78 -30.04 -3.14
C ALA A 422 -6.01 -29.15 -3.06
N SER A 423 -6.33 -28.67 -1.87
CA SER A 423 -7.29 -27.59 -1.71
C SER A 423 -6.62 -26.26 -2.01
N ILE A 424 -7.34 -25.27 -2.54
CA ILE A 424 -6.77 -23.94 -2.85
C ILE A 424 -7.60 -22.88 -2.13
N VAL A 425 -7.11 -22.44 -0.97
CA VAL A 425 -7.91 -21.61 -0.05
C VAL A 425 -7.66 -20.11 -0.18
N THR A 426 -6.68 -19.71 -1.00
CA THR A 426 -6.34 -18.31 -1.27
C THR A 426 -5.92 -18.12 -2.74
N TRP A 427 -5.96 -16.88 -3.23
CA TRP A 427 -5.52 -16.57 -4.60
C TRP A 427 -4.01 -16.70 -4.78
N GLN A 428 -3.22 -16.46 -3.73
CA GLN A 428 -1.76 -16.63 -3.70
C GLN A 428 -1.43 -18.10 -3.92
N MET A 429 -2.14 -18.99 -3.23
CA MET A 429 -2.02 -20.42 -3.43
C MET A 429 -2.42 -20.83 -4.85
N ASN A 430 -3.46 -20.21 -5.43
CA ASN A 430 -3.86 -20.43 -6.82
C ASN A 430 -2.77 -20.02 -7.82
N SER A 431 -2.17 -18.85 -7.61
CA SER A 431 -1.10 -18.30 -8.44
C SER A 431 0.19 -19.12 -8.30
N TRP A 432 0.52 -19.53 -7.08
CA TRP A 432 1.64 -20.42 -6.83
C TRP A 432 1.42 -21.79 -7.49
N VAL A 433 0.23 -22.39 -7.36
CA VAL A 433 -0.11 -23.66 -8.04
C VAL A 433 0.01 -23.51 -9.57
N LYS A 434 -0.44 -22.39 -10.13
CA LYS A 434 -0.29 -22.05 -11.56
C LYS A 434 1.18 -22.10 -11.99
N GLY A 435 2.06 -21.41 -11.25
CA GLY A 435 3.49 -21.36 -11.54
C GLY A 435 4.25 -22.65 -11.19
N PHE A 436 3.84 -23.36 -10.14
CA PHE A 436 4.42 -24.63 -9.70
C PHE A 436 4.17 -25.73 -10.72
N VAL A 437 2.94 -25.82 -11.25
CA VAL A 437 2.59 -26.77 -12.30
C VAL A 437 3.15 -26.32 -13.64
N SER A 438 3.19 -25.00 -13.91
CA SER A 438 3.70 -24.42 -15.16
C SER A 438 3.10 -25.14 -16.39
N ASP A 439 3.87 -25.33 -17.45
CA ASP A 439 3.37 -25.96 -18.67
C ASP A 439 3.37 -27.50 -18.62
N THR A 440 3.59 -28.10 -17.44
CA THR A 440 3.72 -29.55 -17.27
C THR A 440 2.43 -30.30 -17.62
N VAL A 441 1.27 -29.76 -17.23
CA VAL A 441 -0.05 -30.30 -17.57
C VAL A 441 -1.03 -29.18 -17.83
N ALA A 442 -1.85 -29.32 -18.89
CA ALA A 442 -2.84 -28.32 -19.26
C ALA A 442 -3.98 -28.21 -18.24
N GLU A 443 -4.39 -29.32 -17.63
CA GLU A 443 -5.48 -29.37 -16.66
C GLU A 443 -5.33 -30.54 -15.69
N PHE A 444 -5.68 -30.35 -14.42
CA PHE A 444 -5.51 -31.36 -13.38
C PHE A 444 -6.55 -31.26 -12.26
N TRP A 445 -6.73 -32.34 -11.51
CA TRP A 445 -7.63 -32.38 -10.35
C TRP A 445 -7.07 -31.61 -9.16
N ILE A 446 -7.95 -30.84 -8.51
CA ILE A 446 -7.77 -30.23 -7.19
C ILE A 446 -8.88 -30.72 -6.27
N GLY A 447 -8.71 -30.59 -4.95
CA GLY A 447 -9.51 -31.29 -3.95
C GLY A 447 -10.93 -30.76 -3.73
N GLY A 448 -11.49 -30.01 -4.67
CA GLY A 448 -12.83 -29.44 -4.55
C GLY A 448 -13.89 -30.40 -5.08
N SER A 449 -14.91 -30.68 -4.27
CA SER A 449 -16.06 -31.48 -4.66
C SER A 449 -17.35 -31.01 -3.98
N ARG A 450 -18.51 -31.45 -4.47
CA ARG A 450 -19.81 -31.24 -3.81
C ARG A 450 -20.62 -32.53 -3.77
N ALA A 451 -21.50 -32.64 -2.78
CA ALA A 451 -22.28 -33.87 -2.53
C ALA A 451 -23.38 -34.15 -3.58
N GLY A 452 -23.74 -33.16 -4.40
CA GLY A 452 -24.75 -33.31 -5.44
C GLY A 452 -25.24 -31.97 -5.97
N GLN A 453 -26.30 -32.02 -6.78
CA GLN A 453 -26.92 -30.85 -7.40
C GLN A 453 -27.31 -29.80 -6.35
N GLY A 454 -26.90 -28.54 -6.57
CA GLY A 454 -27.22 -27.42 -5.69
C GLY A 454 -26.43 -27.36 -4.38
N SER A 455 -25.59 -28.36 -4.07
CA SER A 455 -24.75 -28.33 -2.87
C SER A 455 -23.55 -27.40 -3.05
N PRO A 456 -23.09 -26.72 -1.98
CA PRO A 456 -21.86 -25.94 -2.02
C PRO A 456 -20.66 -26.86 -2.26
N PHE A 457 -19.63 -26.32 -2.92
CA PHE A 457 -18.33 -26.99 -3.03
C PHE A 457 -17.60 -26.93 -1.68
N LEU A 458 -16.91 -28.01 -1.36
CA LEU A 458 -16.11 -28.19 -0.15
C LEU A 458 -14.76 -28.78 -0.53
N TRP A 459 -13.76 -28.51 0.31
CA TRP A 459 -12.44 -29.13 0.18
C TRP A 459 -12.41 -30.49 0.85
N ASN A 460 -11.83 -31.49 0.19
CA ASN A 460 -11.72 -32.86 0.70
C ASN A 460 -10.92 -32.98 2.01
N ASP A 461 -10.10 -31.98 2.33
CA ASP A 461 -9.30 -31.88 3.56
C ASP A 461 -10.00 -31.08 4.69
N ARG A 462 -11.26 -30.69 4.49
CA ARG A 462 -12.09 -29.89 5.41
C ARG A 462 -11.58 -28.48 5.69
N ARG A 463 -10.66 -27.94 4.86
CA ARG A 463 -10.34 -26.51 4.93
C ARG A 463 -11.51 -25.66 4.45
N ASN A 464 -11.54 -24.39 4.87
CA ASN A 464 -12.63 -23.47 4.55
C ASN A 464 -12.71 -23.18 3.04
N TRP A 465 -13.90 -23.25 2.45
CA TRP A 465 -14.16 -22.84 1.06
C TRP A 465 -14.31 -21.31 0.96
N GLY A 466 -13.24 -20.57 1.30
CA GLY A 466 -13.24 -19.10 1.33
C GLY A 466 -12.79 -18.42 0.04
N TYR A 467 -12.33 -19.20 -0.96
CA TYR A 467 -11.81 -18.71 -2.24
C TYR A 467 -12.33 -19.60 -3.37
N SER A 468 -12.69 -18.99 -4.49
CA SER A 468 -13.17 -19.68 -5.69
C SER A 468 -12.68 -18.97 -6.94
N ASN A 469 -12.20 -19.73 -7.92
CA ASN A 469 -11.65 -19.19 -9.16
C ASN A 469 -12.23 -19.86 -10.41
N PHE A 470 -13.52 -20.22 -10.39
CA PHE A 470 -14.19 -20.80 -11.56
C PHE A 470 -14.19 -19.84 -12.75
N ALA A 471 -13.92 -20.35 -13.95
CA ALA A 471 -14.01 -19.60 -15.21
C ALA A 471 -15.46 -19.22 -15.56
N SER A 472 -16.42 -20.06 -15.13
CA SER A 472 -17.85 -19.87 -15.36
C SER A 472 -18.64 -20.56 -14.25
N ASN A 473 -19.92 -20.23 -14.13
CA ASN A 473 -20.81 -20.84 -13.15
C ASN A 473 -20.84 -22.38 -13.34
N PRO A 474 -20.49 -23.17 -12.29
CA PRO A 474 -20.50 -24.63 -12.36
C PRO A 474 -21.87 -25.21 -12.77
N PRO A 475 -21.96 -26.01 -13.85
CA PRO A 475 -23.20 -26.69 -14.23
C PRO A 475 -23.71 -27.61 -13.11
N ALA A 476 -25.02 -27.79 -13.00
CA ALA A 476 -25.67 -28.57 -11.93
C ALA A 476 -25.21 -30.05 -11.84
N TRP A 477 -24.80 -30.66 -12.96
CA TRP A 477 -24.33 -32.05 -13.03
C TRP A 477 -22.84 -32.22 -12.68
N ALA A 478 -22.07 -31.14 -12.63
CA ALA A 478 -20.62 -31.17 -12.48
C ALA A 478 -20.20 -31.06 -11.00
N ASN A 479 -19.71 -32.15 -10.41
CA ASN A 479 -19.47 -32.24 -8.97
C ASN A 479 -18.01 -32.12 -8.54
N TYR A 480 -17.06 -32.11 -9.47
CA TYR A 480 -15.62 -32.18 -9.17
C TYR A 480 -14.88 -31.03 -9.84
N VAL A 481 -13.89 -30.47 -9.14
CA VAL A 481 -13.18 -29.27 -9.59
C VAL A 481 -11.84 -29.62 -10.22
N SER A 482 -11.62 -29.14 -11.44
CA SER A 482 -10.33 -29.19 -12.12
C SER A 482 -9.74 -27.79 -12.29
N PHE A 483 -8.42 -27.70 -12.21
CA PHE A 483 -7.63 -26.50 -12.43
C PHE A 483 -7.13 -26.48 -13.87
N MET A 484 -7.45 -25.43 -14.62
CA MET A 484 -7.01 -25.22 -16.00
C MET A 484 -5.76 -24.34 -15.98
N ASN A 485 -4.60 -24.91 -16.27
CA ASN A 485 -3.36 -24.14 -16.35
C ASN A 485 -3.16 -23.59 -17.76
N ASN A 486 -3.10 -24.48 -18.76
CA ASN A 486 -2.81 -24.14 -20.15
C ASN A 486 -3.78 -24.84 -21.11
N VAL A 487 -5.09 -24.80 -20.81
CA VAL A 487 -6.10 -25.32 -21.72
C VAL A 487 -6.31 -24.29 -22.85
N PRO A 488 -6.15 -24.66 -24.13
CA PRO A 488 -6.39 -23.75 -25.25
C PRO A 488 -7.80 -23.15 -25.20
N GLY A 489 -7.90 -21.83 -25.30
CA GLY A 489 -9.18 -21.10 -25.24
C GLY A 489 -9.77 -20.94 -23.83
N ALA A 490 -9.09 -21.39 -22.77
CA ALA A 490 -9.46 -21.10 -21.40
C ALA A 490 -8.48 -20.10 -20.76
N GLU A 491 -8.97 -19.28 -19.83
CA GLU A 491 -8.12 -18.38 -19.04
C GLU A 491 -7.16 -19.18 -18.13
N PRO A 492 -5.84 -18.98 -18.25
CA PRO A 492 -4.85 -19.69 -17.45
C PRO A 492 -4.97 -19.45 -15.94
N GLY A 493 -5.09 -20.52 -15.17
CA GLY A 493 -5.21 -20.50 -13.71
C GLY A 493 -6.64 -20.54 -13.18
N LYS A 494 -7.66 -20.57 -14.06
CA LYS A 494 -9.07 -20.72 -13.69
C LYS A 494 -9.47 -22.16 -13.43
N TRP A 495 -10.58 -22.36 -12.74
CA TRP A 495 -11.14 -23.67 -12.46
C TRP A 495 -12.36 -23.94 -13.32
N ARG A 496 -12.70 -25.20 -13.52
CA ARG A 496 -14.03 -25.60 -13.98
C ARG A 496 -14.54 -26.77 -13.17
N ALA A 497 -15.85 -26.89 -13.10
CA ALA A 497 -16.48 -28.08 -12.56
C ALA A 497 -16.77 -29.05 -13.70
N ILE A 498 -16.47 -30.32 -13.50
CA ILE A 498 -16.70 -31.40 -14.47
C ILE A 498 -17.19 -32.69 -13.78
N GLY A 499 -17.55 -33.69 -14.58
CA GLY A 499 -18.07 -34.98 -14.13
C GLY A 499 -16.98 -35.96 -13.66
N GLN A 500 -17.40 -37.09 -13.08
CA GLN A 500 -16.47 -38.10 -12.52
C GLN A 500 -15.68 -38.89 -13.56
N ASP A 501 -16.18 -38.99 -14.79
CA ASP A 501 -15.66 -39.91 -15.81
C ASP A 501 -14.40 -39.37 -16.51
N TYR A 502 -14.00 -38.13 -16.22
CA TYR A 502 -12.78 -37.56 -16.77
C TYR A 502 -11.55 -38.14 -16.08
N LEU A 503 -10.55 -38.52 -16.87
CA LEU A 503 -9.23 -38.88 -16.38
C LEU A 503 -8.32 -37.65 -16.47
N LYS A 504 -7.72 -37.23 -15.35
CA LYS A 504 -6.77 -36.11 -15.34
C LYS A 504 -5.57 -36.36 -14.43
N PRO A 505 -4.42 -35.75 -14.73
CA PRO A 505 -3.37 -35.50 -13.75
C PRO A 505 -3.94 -34.87 -12.49
N PHE A 506 -3.22 -34.92 -11.38
CA PHE A 506 -3.74 -34.42 -10.10
C PHE A 506 -2.65 -33.89 -9.20
N LEU A 507 -3.02 -32.91 -8.37
CA LEU A 507 -2.13 -32.28 -7.41
C LEU A 507 -2.48 -32.76 -6.01
N CYS A 508 -1.53 -33.39 -5.31
CA CYS A 508 -1.68 -33.75 -3.92
C CYS A 508 -1.03 -32.71 -2.99
N HIS A 509 -1.55 -32.58 -1.77
CA HIS A 509 -0.91 -31.84 -0.68
C HIS A 509 -1.04 -32.51 0.69
N SER A 510 -0.06 -32.30 1.56
CA SER A 510 -0.06 -32.74 2.97
C SER A 510 0.53 -31.65 3.86
N ARG A 511 0.21 -31.63 5.16
CA ARG A 511 0.89 -30.71 6.10
C ARG A 511 2.36 -31.07 6.18
N SER A 512 3.24 -30.06 6.20
CA SER A 512 4.66 -30.31 6.48
C SER A 512 4.79 -30.84 7.90
N ALA A 513 5.54 -31.93 8.07
CA ALA A 513 5.78 -32.58 9.35
C ALA A 513 6.58 -31.68 10.31
#